data_AF-A0A6V7IZU1-F1
#
_entry.id   AF-A0A6V7IZU1-F1
#
_cell.length_a   1.000
_cell.length_b   1.000
_cell.length_c   1.000
_cell.angle_alpha   90.00
_cell.angle_beta   90.00
_cell.angle_gamma   90.00
#
_symmetry.space_group_name_H-M   'P 1'
#
loop_
_entity.id
_entity.type
_entity.pdbx_description
1 polymer ?
#
loop_
_entity_poly.entity_id
_entity_poly.type
_entity_poly.pdbx_seq_one_letter_code
_entity_poly.pdbx_strand_id
1 'polypeptide(L)'
;YEEAASQGVIAGANAAAKVLEKPPLIVDRTEGYVGVLIDDLTSCGTSEPYRMFTSRAEFRLSLRADNADLRLTRKGFATGCVSEERMKKTEDIERKIEDALDRLRTVTKCTSEWGELLGVKNTKVRKHRTAFELLNRTGEDVTFDHFIRILPDVFGEFAGNRSLSSRIK
;
A
#
# COMPACT_ATOMS: atom_id res chain seq x y z
N TYR A 1 -8.23 -1.84 22.19
CA TYR A 1 -7.59 -3.17 22.37
C TYR A 1 -6.37 -3.29 21.46
N GLU A 2 -6.48 -2.73 20.27
CA GLU A 2 -5.52 -2.66 19.18
C GLU A 2 -4.22 -1.97 19.60
N GLU A 3 -4.29 -0.87 20.36
CA GLU A 3 -3.11 -0.18 20.87
C GLU A 3 -2.30 -1.08 21.81
N ALA A 4 -2.96 -1.77 22.74
CA ALA A 4 -2.29 -2.69 23.65
C ALA A 4 -1.72 -3.93 22.92
N ALA A 5 -2.47 -4.50 21.97
CA ALA A 5 -2.01 -5.62 21.16
C ALA A 5 -0.77 -5.25 20.33
N SER A 6 -0.78 -4.09 19.68
CA SER A 6 0.34 -3.64 18.86
C SER A 6 1.62 -3.38 19.69
N GLN A 7 1.48 -2.77 20.86
CA GLN A 7 2.58 -2.62 21.82
C GLN A 7 3.10 -3.98 22.31
N GLY A 8 2.20 -4.91 22.63
CA GLY A 8 2.57 -6.26 23.06
C GLY A 8 3.38 -7.02 22.01
N VAL A 9 3.03 -6.90 20.72
CA VAL A 9 3.79 -7.49 19.61
C VAL A 9 5.21 -6.93 19.56
N ILE A 10 5.37 -5.60 19.60
CA ILE A 10 6.70 -4.96 19.56
C ILE A 10 7.52 -5.31 20.80
N ALA A 11 6.92 -5.24 21.98
CA ALA A 11 7.58 -5.56 23.24
C ALA A 11 8.03 -7.03 23.29
N GLY A 12 7.17 -7.97 22.88
CA GLY A 12 7.50 -9.39 22.83
C GLY A 12 8.60 -9.71 21.83
N ALA A 13 8.53 -9.14 20.61
CA ALA A 13 9.57 -9.29 19.60
C ALA A 13 10.92 -8.76 20.11
N ASN A 14 10.93 -7.60 20.77
CA ASN A 14 12.16 -6.99 21.27
C ASN A 14 12.71 -7.67 22.53
N ALA A 15 11.84 -8.22 23.39
CA ALA A 15 12.26 -9.05 24.51
C ALA A 15 12.98 -10.32 24.01
N ALA A 16 12.42 -10.99 23.00
CA ALA A 16 13.07 -12.14 22.37
C ALA A 16 14.38 -11.74 21.68
N ALA A 17 14.39 -10.64 20.92
CA ALA A 17 15.60 -10.15 20.26
C ALA A 17 16.72 -9.85 21.26
N LYS A 18 16.39 -9.27 22.43
CA LYS A 18 17.36 -9.00 23.50
C LYS A 18 18.01 -10.27 24.04
N VAL A 19 17.23 -11.33 24.30
CA VAL A 19 17.75 -12.62 24.78
C VAL A 19 18.59 -13.32 23.71
N LEU A 20 18.24 -13.15 22.43
CA LEU A 20 18.95 -13.73 21.29
C LEU A 20 20.11 -12.87 20.77
N GLU A 21 20.42 -11.75 21.42
CA GLU A 21 21.45 -10.77 21.00
C GLU A 21 21.27 -10.30 19.54
N LYS A 22 20.01 -10.13 19.11
CA LYS A 22 19.63 -9.63 17.78
C LYS A 22 19.20 -8.16 17.82
N PRO A 23 19.29 -7.45 16.69
CA PRO A 23 18.73 -6.10 16.58
C PRO A 23 17.23 -6.07 16.91
N PRO A 24 16.73 -5.02 17.59
CA PRO A 24 15.32 -4.89 17.89
C PRO A 24 14.49 -4.59 16.63
N LEU A 25 13.23 -5.00 16.65
CA LEU A 25 12.20 -4.53 15.73
C LEU A 25 11.83 -3.08 16.11
N ILE A 26 12.26 -2.14 15.27
CA ILE A 26 11.87 -0.73 15.35
C ILE A 26 10.99 -0.40 14.14
N VAL A 27 9.81 0.15 14.42
CA VAL A 27 8.88 0.68 13.43
C VAL A 27 8.83 2.19 13.62
N ASP A 28 9.29 2.93 12.62
CA ASP A 28 9.28 4.39 12.63
C ASP A 28 7.85 4.92 12.43
N ARG A 29 7.60 6.15 12.89
CA ARG A 29 6.31 6.82 12.71
C ARG A 29 5.92 7.00 11.24
N THR A 30 6.88 7.06 10.32
CA THR A 30 6.64 7.12 8.87
C THR A 30 6.28 5.76 8.26
N GLU A 31 6.48 4.66 9.00
CA GLU A 31 6.33 3.30 8.51
C GLU A 31 5.05 2.62 8.99
N GLY A 32 4.44 3.06 10.09
CA GLY A 32 3.21 2.48 10.61
C GLY A 32 2.61 3.21 11.80
N TYR A 33 1.30 3.04 11.99
CA TYR A 33 0.58 3.60 13.14
C TYR A 33 1.10 3.08 14.49
N VAL A 34 1.68 1.88 14.55
CA VAL A 34 2.35 1.39 15.78
C VAL A 34 3.60 2.22 16.12
N GLY A 35 4.31 2.72 15.11
CA GLY A 35 5.44 3.65 15.31
C GLY A 35 4.96 5.01 15.81
N VAL A 36 3.87 5.54 15.26
CA VAL A 36 3.24 6.78 15.75
C VAL A 36 2.78 6.62 17.20
N LEU A 37 2.09 5.54 17.52
CA LEU A 37 1.62 5.22 18.87
C LEU A 37 2.78 5.16 19.87
N ILE A 38 3.82 4.39 19.57
CA ILE A 38 4.96 4.22 20.47
C ILE A 38 5.67 5.55 20.67
N ASP A 39 5.93 6.27 19.58
CA ASP A 39 6.63 7.54 19.68
C ASP A 39 5.85 8.58 20.48
N ASP A 40 4.55 8.76 20.21
CA ASP A 40 3.71 9.68 20.97
C ASP A 40 3.77 9.37 22.48
N LEU A 41 3.68 8.07 22.84
CA LEU A 41 3.74 7.63 24.22
C LEU A 41 5.11 7.86 24.87
N THR A 42 6.22 7.66 24.14
CA THR A 42 7.56 7.84 24.70
C THR A 42 8.04 9.28 24.71
N SER A 43 7.58 10.09 23.75
CA SER A 43 8.02 11.48 23.57
C SER A 43 7.17 12.45 24.38
N CYS A 44 5.84 12.26 24.39
CA CYS A 44 4.91 13.19 25.03
C CYS A 44 4.29 12.63 26.32
N GLY A 45 4.37 11.31 26.53
CA GLY A 45 3.61 10.66 27.60
C GLY A 45 2.10 10.77 27.37
N THR A 46 1.31 10.44 28.39
CA THR A 46 -0.14 10.62 28.31
C THR A 46 -0.75 10.82 29.70
N SER A 47 -1.60 11.84 29.85
CA SER A 47 -2.35 12.12 31.09
C SER A 47 -3.73 11.46 31.12
N GLU A 48 -4.22 11.03 29.95
CA GLU A 48 -5.49 10.32 29.77
C GLU A 48 -5.24 9.05 28.95
N PRO A 49 -6.15 8.07 28.91
CA PRO A 49 -5.94 6.87 28.10
C PRO A 49 -5.70 7.21 26.61
N TYR A 50 -4.51 6.87 26.10
CA TYR A 50 -4.17 7.13 24.69
C TYR A 50 -5.15 6.45 23.75
N ARG A 51 -5.56 7.17 22.70
CA ARG A 51 -6.39 6.65 21.60
C ARG A 51 -5.80 7.07 20.26
N MET A 52 -5.57 6.11 19.39
CA MET A 52 -4.98 6.39 18.09
C MET A 52 -6.02 7.04 17.17
N PHE A 53 -5.75 8.26 16.73
CA PHE A 53 -6.50 8.93 15.67
C PHE A 53 -5.64 9.09 14.42
N THR A 54 -6.19 8.79 13.25
CA THR A 54 -5.46 8.89 11.97
C THR A 54 -4.97 10.30 11.65
N SER A 55 -5.59 11.34 12.23
CA SER A 55 -5.19 12.74 12.11
C SER A 55 -3.85 13.06 12.76
N ARG A 56 -3.38 12.21 13.70
CA ARG A 56 -2.08 12.39 14.37
C ARG A 56 -0.89 11.93 13.53
N ALA A 57 -1.13 11.18 12.45
CA ALA A 57 -0.06 10.71 11.56
C ALA A 57 0.10 11.68 10.38
N GLU A 58 1.27 12.31 10.27
CA GLU A 58 1.56 13.20 9.13
C GLU A 58 1.49 12.43 7.79
N PHE A 59 1.87 11.15 7.83
CA PHE A 59 1.94 10.26 6.68
C PHE A 59 0.66 9.41 6.49
N ARG A 60 -0.51 9.83 6.98
CA ARG A 60 -1.77 9.05 6.89
C ARG A 60 -2.15 8.58 5.47
N LEU A 61 -1.74 9.28 4.43
CA LEU A 61 -2.00 8.89 3.03
C LEU A 61 -1.16 7.69 2.57
N SER A 62 0.05 7.52 3.12
CA SER A 62 0.90 6.35 2.86
C SER A 62 0.67 5.23 3.87
N LEU A 63 0.28 5.54 5.11
CA LEU A 63 0.03 4.58 6.20
C LEU A 63 -1.36 3.92 6.10
N ARG A 64 -1.69 3.35 4.96
CA ARG A 64 -3.01 2.76 4.73
C ARG A 64 -3.08 1.32 5.24
N ALA A 65 -4.28 0.86 5.60
CA ALA A 65 -4.48 -0.53 6.01
C ALA A 65 -4.18 -1.50 4.87
N ASP A 66 -4.46 -1.11 3.62
CA ASP A 66 -4.33 -1.96 2.44
C ASP A 66 -2.87 -2.24 2.01
N ASN A 67 -1.90 -1.48 2.52
CA ASN A 67 -0.47 -1.62 2.20
C ASN A 67 0.42 -1.93 3.42
N ALA A 68 -0.17 -2.27 4.57
CA ALA A 68 0.58 -2.53 5.80
C ALA A 68 1.54 -3.71 5.70
N ASP A 69 1.18 -4.72 4.90
CA ASP A 69 2.02 -5.85 4.56
C ASP A 69 3.27 -5.43 3.78
N LEU A 70 3.13 -4.56 2.78
CA LEU A 70 4.26 -4.05 1.99
C LEU A 70 5.25 -3.26 2.87
N ARG A 71 4.73 -2.54 3.86
CA ARG A 71 5.55 -1.74 4.79
C ARG A 71 6.26 -2.58 5.85
N LEU A 72 5.58 -3.56 6.45
CA LEU A 72 6.02 -4.16 7.71
C LEU A 72 6.41 -5.65 7.61
N THR A 73 6.00 -6.38 6.57
CA THR A 73 6.25 -7.83 6.49
C THR A 73 7.74 -8.14 6.44
N ARG A 74 8.51 -7.42 5.62
CA ARG A 74 9.97 -7.64 5.49
C ARG A 74 10.70 -7.40 6.82
N LYS A 75 10.28 -6.38 7.59
CA LYS A 75 10.81 -6.12 8.94
C LYS A 75 10.47 -7.24 9.92
N GLY A 76 9.22 -7.69 9.95
CA GLY A 76 8.79 -8.80 10.80
C GLY A 76 9.45 -10.13 10.41
N PHE A 77 9.79 -10.33 9.13
CA PHE A 77 10.51 -11.51 8.66
C PHE A 77 11.96 -11.50 9.16
N ALA A 78 12.64 -10.35 9.07
CA ALA A 78 14.00 -10.19 9.59
C ALA A 78 14.11 -10.46 11.09
N THR A 79 13.03 -10.26 11.86
CA THR A 79 12.99 -10.54 13.31
C THR A 79 12.53 -11.95 13.64
N GLY A 80 12.13 -12.75 12.65
CA GLY A 80 11.56 -14.09 12.84
C GLY A 80 10.10 -14.12 13.30
N CYS A 81 9.40 -12.98 13.30
CA CYS A 81 8.00 -12.87 13.68
C CYS A 81 7.03 -13.17 12.53
N VAL A 82 7.53 -13.30 11.31
CA VAL A 82 6.75 -13.55 10.09
C VAL A 82 7.23 -14.83 9.43
N SER A 83 6.30 -15.67 8.97
CA SER A 83 6.61 -16.91 8.27
C SER A 83 7.11 -16.67 6.83
N GLU A 84 7.88 -17.61 6.31
CA GLU A 84 8.33 -17.58 4.91
C GLU A 84 7.15 -17.57 3.92
N GLU A 85 6.06 -18.30 4.23
CA GLU A 85 4.84 -18.28 3.43
C GLU A 85 4.24 -16.86 3.32
N ARG A 86 4.20 -16.13 4.44
CA ARG A 86 3.69 -14.75 4.45
C ARG A 86 4.64 -13.81 3.69
N MET A 87 5.96 -14.00 3.82
CA MET A 87 6.94 -13.22 3.08
C MET A 87 6.80 -13.42 1.56
N LYS A 88 6.70 -14.67 1.10
CA LYS A 88 6.48 -15.00 -0.32
C LYS A 88 5.20 -14.38 -0.87
N LYS A 89 4.10 -14.39 -0.10
CA LYS A 89 2.85 -13.71 -0.49
C LYS A 89 3.05 -12.20 -0.65
N THR A 90 3.83 -11.57 0.22
CA THR A 90 4.16 -10.14 0.12
C THR A 90 5.04 -9.85 -1.10
N GLU A 91 6.05 -10.67 -1.38
CA GLU A 91 6.90 -10.52 -2.58
C GLU A 91 6.11 -10.71 -3.88
N ASP A 92 5.19 -11.68 -3.90
CA ASP A 92 4.30 -11.91 -5.04
C ASP A 92 3.38 -10.73 -5.32
N ILE A 93 2.84 -10.09 -4.29
CA ILE A 93 1.98 -8.91 -4.48
C ILE A 93 2.81 -7.67 -4.82
N GLU A 94 4.02 -7.49 -4.27
CA GLU A 94 4.95 -6.42 -4.69
C GLU A 94 5.25 -6.53 -6.18
N ARG A 95 5.68 -7.71 -6.64
CA ARG A 95 5.99 -7.97 -8.05
C ARG A 95 4.80 -7.69 -8.98
N LYS A 96 3.59 -8.12 -8.59
CA LYS A 96 2.37 -7.87 -9.38
C LYS A 96 1.99 -6.39 -9.43
N ILE A 97 2.22 -5.64 -8.35
CA ILE A 97 1.99 -4.19 -8.33
C ILE A 97 2.99 -3.52 -9.29
N GLU A 98 4.26 -3.88 -9.23
CA GLU A 98 5.30 -3.32 -10.10
C GLU A 98 5.02 -3.60 -11.57
N ASP A 99 4.72 -4.85 -11.94
CA ASP A 99 4.37 -5.22 -13.32
C ASP A 99 3.13 -4.46 -13.81
N ALA A 100 2.07 -4.40 -13.00
CA ALA A 100 0.88 -3.65 -13.36
C ALA A 100 1.16 -2.15 -13.56
N LEU A 101 1.98 -1.53 -12.70
CA LEU A 101 2.37 -0.13 -12.82
C LEU A 101 3.20 0.12 -14.09
N ASP A 102 4.11 -0.78 -14.43
CA ASP A 102 4.92 -0.66 -15.64
C ASP A 102 4.08 -0.83 -16.91
N ARG A 103 3.11 -1.75 -16.92
CA ARG A 103 2.11 -1.85 -18.00
C ARG A 103 1.26 -0.58 -18.10
N LEU A 104 0.82 -0.02 -16.97
CA LEU A 104 0.07 1.23 -16.98
C LEU A 104 0.88 2.41 -17.54
N ARG A 105 2.19 2.45 -17.29
CA ARG A 105 3.11 3.49 -17.79
C ARG A 105 3.47 3.32 -19.26
N THR A 106 3.47 2.08 -19.77
CA THR A 106 3.84 1.77 -21.16
C THR A 106 2.66 1.88 -22.12
N VAL A 107 1.47 1.42 -21.70
CA VAL A 107 0.26 1.51 -22.53
C VAL A 107 -0.11 2.96 -22.78
N THR A 108 0.16 3.41 -24.00
CA THR A 108 -0.06 4.79 -24.43
C THR A 108 -1.05 4.80 -25.59
N LYS A 109 -2.12 5.59 -25.46
CA LYS A 109 -3.12 5.79 -26.52
C LYS A 109 -3.49 7.26 -26.65
N CYS A 110 -4.12 7.61 -27.77
CA CYS A 110 -4.62 8.96 -27.96
C CYS A 110 -5.84 9.23 -27.06
N THR A 111 -6.04 10.47 -26.62
CA THR A 111 -7.20 10.87 -25.80
C THR A 111 -8.54 10.52 -26.43
N SER A 112 -8.66 10.52 -27.77
CA SER A 112 -9.89 10.11 -28.46
C SER A 112 -10.18 8.61 -28.33
N GLU A 113 -9.14 7.79 -28.44
CA GLU A 113 -9.23 6.34 -28.32
C GLU A 113 -9.54 5.94 -26.87
N TRP A 114 -8.94 6.62 -25.90
CA TRP A 114 -9.29 6.46 -24.50
C TRP A 114 -10.74 6.84 -24.20
N GLY A 115 -11.25 7.92 -24.81
CA GLY A 115 -12.65 8.32 -24.71
C GLY A 115 -13.62 7.26 -25.21
N GLU A 116 -13.29 6.61 -26.33
CA GLU A 116 -14.07 5.51 -26.90
C GLU A 116 -14.04 4.26 -26.01
N LEU A 117 -12.87 3.89 -25.48
CA LEU A 117 -12.70 2.68 -24.66
C LEU A 117 -13.29 2.82 -23.25
N LEU A 118 -13.10 3.97 -22.59
CA LEU A 118 -13.49 4.18 -21.20
C LEU A 118 -14.82 4.92 -21.05
N GLY A 119 -15.43 5.37 -22.15
CA GLY A 119 -16.65 6.20 -22.11
C GLY A 119 -16.44 7.57 -21.48
N VAL A 120 -15.19 8.07 -21.47
CA VAL A 120 -14.82 9.36 -20.87
C VAL A 120 -14.95 10.50 -21.86
N LYS A 121 -15.09 11.74 -21.37
CA LYS A 121 -15.37 12.89 -22.24
C LYS A 121 -14.22 13.14 -23.21
N ASN A 122 -14.51 13.01 -24.50
CA ASN A 122 -13.58 13.35 -25.55
C ASN A 122 -13.22 14.84 -25.50
N THR A 123 -11.97 15.15 -25.15
CA THR A 123 -11.44 16.50 -25.28
C THR A 123 -11.12 16.79 -26.73
N LYS A 124 -11.44 18.00 -27.22
CA LYS A 124 -11.06 18.45 -28.58
C LYS A 124 -9.54 18.40 -28.84
N VAL A 125 -8.74 18.42 -27.77
CA VAL A 125 -7.29 18.31 -27.83
C VAL A 125 -6.87 16.84 -27.89
N ARG A 126 -6.21 16.46 -29.00
CA ARG A 126 -5.58 15.15 -29.16
C ARG A 126 -4.20 15.15 -28.50
N LYS A 127 -4.04 14.37 -27.45
CA LYS A 127 -2.76 14.11 -26.79
C LYS A 127 -2.59 12.61 -26.58
N HIS A 128 -1.36 12.12 -26.60
CA HIS A 128 -1.06 10.78 -26.13
C HIS A 128 -0.96 10.80 -24.61
N ARG A 129 -1.59 9.83 -23.97
CA ARG A 129 -1.56 9.65 -22.52
C ARG A 129 -1.40 8.18 -22.18
N THR A 130 -0.68 7.93 -21.09
CA THR A 130 -0.54 6.58 -20.54
C THR A 130 -1.80 6.19 -19.76
N ALA A 131 -2.04 4.90 -19.56
CA ALA A 131 -3.10 4.43 -18.67
C ALA A 131 -2.87 4.91 -17.22
N PHE A 132 -1.61 5.02 -16.80
CA PHE A 132 -1.21 5.56 -15.50
C PHE A 132 -1.64 7.03 -15.31
N GLU A 133 -1.50 7.86 -16.35
CA GLU A 133 -1.95 9.26 -16.30
C GLU A 133 -3.47 9.39 -16.21
N LEU A 134 -4.21 8.44 -16.78
CA LEU A 134 -5.68 8.43 -16.71
C LEU A 134 -6.19 8.00 -15.35
N LEU A 135 -5.54 7.03 -14.71
CA LEU A 135 -5.86 6.61 -13.34
C LEU A 135 -5.76 7.80 -12.36
N ASN A 136 -4.72 8.64 -12.52
CA ASN A 136 -4.48 9.80 -11.67
C ASN A 136 -5.29 11.05 -12.04
N ARG A 137 -6.17 10.98 -13.02
CA ARG A 137 -6.88 12.17 -13.52
C ARG A 137 -8.08 12.48 -12.63
N THR A 138 -7.98 13.58 -11.89
CA THR A 138 -9.08 14.11 -11.07
C THR A 138 -10.28 14.50 -11.95
N GLY A 139 -11.37 13.74 -11.87
CA GLY A 139 -12.66 14.07 -12.49
C GLY A 139 -13.38 12.92 -13.21
N GLU A 140 -12.75 11.76 -13.38
CA GLU A 140 -13.34 10.57 -13.99
C GLU A 140 -13.10 9.37 -13.05
N ASP A 141 -14.13 8.56 -12.77
CA ASP A 141 -14.04 7.37 -11.89
C ASP A 141 -13.32 6.21 -12.61
N VAL A 142 -12.13 6.46 -13.16
CA VAL A 142 -11.32 5.44 -13.84
C VAL A 142 -10.59 4.59 -12.82
N THR A 143 -10.87 3.29 -12.80
CA THR A 143 -10.24 2.33 -11.89
C THR A 143 -9.35 1.35 -12.65
N PHE A 144 -8.46 0.66 -11.92
CA PHE A 144 -7.64 -0.39 -12.51
C PHE A 144 -8.49 -1.50 -13.17
N ASP A 145 -9.65 -1.84 -12.58
CA ASP A 145 -10.58 -2.83 -13.13
C ASP A 145 -11.15 -2.44 -14.49
N HIS A 146 -11.25 -1.14 -14.79
CA HIS A 146 -11.63 -0.70 -16.13
C HIS A 146 -10.60 -1.15 -17.16
N PHE A 147 -9.30 -0.96 -16.90
CA PHE A 147 -8.22 -1.38 -17.79
C PHE A 147 -8.19 -2.89 -18.03
N ILE A 148 -8.47 -3.70 -17.00
CA ILE A 148 -8.61 -5.16 -17.12
C ILE A 148 -9.72 -5.53 -18.12
N ARG A 149 -10.85 -4.80 -18.09
CA ARG A 149 -12.00 -5.07 -18.97
C ARG A 149 -11.77 -4.63 -20.41
N ILE A 150 -11.12 -3.48 -20.62
CA ILE A 150 -10.97 -2.90 -21.97
C ILE A 150 -9.73 -3.39 -22.71
N LEU A 151 -8.71 -3.85 -21.98
CA LEU A 151 -7.44 -4.34 -22.54
C LEU A 151 -7.07 -5.68 -21.87
N PRO A 152 -7.88 -6.74 -22.05
CA PRO A 152 -7.64 -8.04 -21.43
C PRO A 152 -6.31 -8.67 -21.89
N ASP A 153 -5.85 -8.38 -23.10
CA ASP A 153 -4.57 -8.90 -23.60
C ASP A 153 -3.36 -8.35 -22.83
N VAL A 154 -3.52 -7.17 -22.19
CA VAL A 154 -2.44 -6.52 -21.43
C VAL A 154 -2.62 -6.71 -19.93
N PHE A 155 -3.84 -6.63 -19.42
CA PHE A 155 -4.12 -6.63 -17.97
C PHE A 155 -4.90 -7.85 -17.50
N GLY A 156 -5.27 -8.78 -18.38
CA GLY A 156 -6.13 -9.92 -18.07
C GLY A 156 -5.55 -10.87 -17.01
N GLU A 157 -4.23 -10.95 -16.88
CA GLU A 157 -3.57 -11.73 -15.83
C GLU A 157 -3.85 -11.21 -14.40
N PHE A 158 -4.27 -9.96 -14.26
CA PHE A 158 -4.62 -9.35 -12.98
C PHE A 158 -6.11 -9.54 -12.64
N ALA A 159 -6.91 -10.11 -13.55
CA ALA A 159 -8.34 -10.32 -13.35
C ALA A 159 -8.62 -11.16 -12.10
N GLY A 160 -9.62 -10.74 -11.32
CA GLY A 160 -10.04 -11.43 -10.09
C GLY A 160 -9.17 -11.15 -8.85
N ASN A 161 -8.04 -10.45 -8.97
CA ASN A 161 -7.21 -10.09 -7.83
C ASN A 161 -7.68 -8.78 -7.18
N ARG A 162 -8.73 -8.86 -6.36
CA ARG A 162 -9.32 -7.68 -5.67
C ARG A 162 -8.32 -6.93 -4.79
N SER A 163 -7.39 -7.67 -4.16
CA SER A 163 -6.34 -7.06 -3.34
C SER A 163 -5.44 -6.15 -4.18
N LEU A 164 -5.07 -6.58 -5.38
CA LEU A 164 -4.25 -5.79 -6.29
C LEU A 164 -5.00 -4.55 -6.80
N SER A 165 -6.23 -4.71 -7.31
CA SER A 165 -7.03 -3.59 -7.81
C SER A 165 -7.27 -2.51 -6.76
N SER A 166 -7.43 -2.88 -5.49
CA SER A 166 -7.59 -1.91 -4.40
C SER A 166 -6.32 -1.09 -4.08
N ARG A 167 -5.14 -1.62 -4.43
CA ARG A 167 -3.83 -1.02 -4.14
C ARG A 167 -3.34 -0.10 -5.25
N ILE A 168 -3.80 -0.33 -6.48
CA ILE A 168 -3.52 0.50 -7.65
C ILE A 168 -4.64 1.53 -7.79
N LYS A 169 -4.36 2.76 -7.36
CA LYS A 169 -5.27 3.91 -7.38
C LYS A 169 -4.55 5.14 -7.86
#